data_AF-A0A2J6SJJ3-F1
#
_entry.id   AF-A0A2J6SJJ3-F1
#
_cell.length_a   1.000
_cell.length_b   1.000
_cell.length_c   1.000
_cell.angle_alpha   90.00
_cell.angle_beta   90.00
_cell.angle_gamma   90.00
#
_symmetry.space_group_name_H-M   'P 1'
#
loop_
_entity.id
_entity.type
_entity.pdbx_description
1 polymer ?
#
loop_
_entity_poly.entity_id
_entity_poly.type
_entity_poly.pdbx_seq_one_letter_code
_entity_poly.pdbx_strand_id
1 'polypeptide(L)'
;MPIPNKHPAANFSRLSTSEETVYISPASLSEHFPAPSYKAGPVDMGPGGIEMRQTFVRQNTNPSFPGQGPSETQSFLHDPVHKIDTFYTSNEFQPYKDNTGRQLRHILVAGSARWAITAVMCICYVAATLIWKHKPAQSEGSKRVYNTITTGISIALGLNIASAFKDMALNIRWVILSNRKRNLVEMDLILHADSMQRLFKLVFVTRRPMVILGCLFWLFINILAQAGIAMISLTYGFNPDTNHVQYLPGLVSYPNMTYFFPQGIDTTSPSWQDQAWTAHMYGESAFIFGVGNDTTPVPRAGEVYQSDYQIFPNVTDSVVQFIFSDSPTEAEYPGPNSVYTTRLINSTYACESHKVTKGGDGTTLDIIVDTLGNVTIFTMIPNSRAMQYWVTSNSTCPGNTRCQVVQAFESSDTDPWYYKCNITVGITLGDAQNLSYVSDEMAQIAASAIAQTGFVDGDGETGNIYPPESPWGVPLEGDASLMGSSLSTFAIGAIDGASVQNKFAWYDGMTPSPGVVLEVGHQKLFYAILGAITGAHLFFLLLVAYLANSVKVGPEGALSMALLLRPIADALDGVSGGKENQALKDAKKNTMIRYEKGPNGKWKVNMC
;
A
#
# COMPACT_ATOMS: atom_id res chain seq x y z
N MET A 1 -6.98 -64.94 -26.81
CA MET A 1 -5.83 -65.60 -26.15
C MET A 1 -5.49 -64.83 -24.87
N PRO A 2 -5.12 -65.52 -23.78
CA PRO A 2 -5.37 -65.07 -22.40
C PRO A 2 -4.10 -64.71 -21.59
N ILE A 3 -4.19 -63.65 -20.76
CA ILE A 3 -3.76 -63.47 -19.32
C ILE A 3 -2.22 -63.71 -19.00
N PRO A 4 -1.57 -63.29 -17.86
CA PRO A 4 -1.81 -62.29 -16.80
C PRO A 4 -0.59 -61.41 -16.32
N ASN A 5 -0.90 -60.50 -15.36
CA ASN A 5 -0.13 -60.15 -14.14
C ASN A 5 1.05 -59.17 -14.27
N LYS A 6 1.31 -58.22 -13.35
CA LYS A 6 1.11 -58.19 -11.89
C LYS A 6 1.24 -56.73 -11.38
N HIS A 7 0.40 -56.33 -10.41
CA HIS A 7 0.71 -55.24 -9.46
C HIS A 7 1.86 -55.65 -8.52
N PRO A 8 2.57 -54.68 -7.91
CA PRO A 8 2.18 -54.22 -6.57
C PRO A 8 2.27 -52.70 -6.35
N ALA A 9 1.58 -52.28 -5.29
CA ALA A 9 1.41 -50.92 -4.81
C ALA A 9 2.66 -50.35 -4.10
N ALA A 10 2.79 -49.02 -4.13
CA ALA A 10 3.42 -48.23 -3.07
C ALA A 10 2.81 -46.82 -3.01
N ASN A 11 2.28 -46.46 -1.84
CA ASN A 11 1.82 -45.12 -1.48
C ASN A 11 3.02 -44.16 -1.34
N PHE A 12 2.93 -42.94 -1.86
CA PHE A 12 3.52 -41.75 -1.22
C PHE A 12 2.82 -40.46 -1.71
N SER A 13 2.32 -39.72 -0.74
CA SER A 13 1.72 -38.39 -0.84
C SER A 13 2.77 -37.33 -1.17
N ARG A 14 2.51 -36.46 -2.15
CA ARG A 14 3.12 -35.12 -2.24
C ARG A 14 2.14 -34.13 -2.88
N LEU A 15 1.87 -33.05 -2.13
CA LEU A 15 1.35 -31.77 -2.62
C LEU A 15 2.16 -31.35 -3.84
N SER A 16 1.50 -31.16 -4.99
CA SER A 16 2.07 -30.41 -6.11
C SER A 16 1.69 -28.94 -5.95
N THR A 17 2.73 -28.13 -5.86
CA THR A 17 2.76 -26.69 -6.11
C THR A 17 2.07 -26.37 -7.42
N SER A 18 1.15 -25.40 -7.41
CA SER A 18 0.61 -24.77 -8.62
C SER A 18 1.72 -23.98 -9.29
N GLU A 19 2.33 -24.56 -10.32
CA GLU A 19 3.11 -23.83 -11.30
C GLU A 19 2.18 -22.90 -12.09
N GLU A 20 2.58 -21.63 -12.15
CA GLU A 20 2.03 -20.60 -13.01
C GLU A 20 2.36 -20.98 -14.47
N THR A 21 1.42 -21.64 -15.15
CA THR A 21 1.52 -21.87 -16.58
C THR A 21 1.31 -20.56 -17.32
N VAL A 22 2.37 -20.07 -17.96
CA VAL A 22 2.32 -19.02 -18.98
C VAL A 22 1.40 -19.51 -20.10
N TYR A 23 0.19 -18.96 -20.15
CA TYR A 23 -0.80 -19.27 -21.17
C TYR A 23 -0.56 -18.35 -22.38
N ILE A 24 -0.07 -18.94 -23.48
CA ILE A 24 -0.09 -18.33 -24.81
C ILE A 24 -1.31 -18.88 -25.51
N SER A 25 -2.35 -18.06 -25.69
CA SER A 25 -3.57 -18.47 -26.41
C SER A 25 -3.42 -18.25 -27.92
N PRO A 26 -3.86 -19.21 -28.76
CA PRO A 26 -3.96 -19.03 -30.21
C PRO A 26 -5.21 -18.22 -30.57
N ALA A 27 -5.13 -17.53 -31.71
CA ALA A 27 -6.21 -16.77 -32.32
C ALA A 27 -7.36 -17.66 -32.86
N SER A 28 -8.50 -16.99 -33.10
CA SER A 28 -9.71 -17.40 -33.84
C SER A 28 -10.78 -18.21 -33.08
N LEU A 29 -11.95 -17.60 -32.82
CA LEU A 29 -13.17 -17.75 -33.62
C LEU A 29 -14.27 -16.82 -33.07
N SER A 30 -14.85 -16.03 -33.94
CA SER A 30 -15.99 -15.13 -33.69
C SER A 30 -17.30 -15.90 -33.56
N GLU A 31 -18.15 -15.56 -32.59
CA GLU A 31 -19.60 -15.65 -32.72
C GLU A 31 -20.30 -14.57 -31.89
N HIS A 32 -21.28 -13.92 -32.54
CA HIS A 32 -22.09 -12.80 -32.05
C HIS A 32 -23.29 -13.27 -31.23
N PHE A 33 -23.60 -12.59 -30.11
CA PHE A 33 -24.97 -12.55 -29.58
C PHE A 33 -25.32 -11.15 -29.01
N PRO A 34 -26.59 -10.72 -29.14
CA PRO A 34 -26.99 -9.32 -29.02
C PRO A 34 -27.34 -8.90 -27.58
N ALA A 35 -27.12 -7.61 -27.29
CA ALA A 35 -27.53 -6.94 -26.07
C ALA A 35 -29.05 -6.70 -26.00
N PRO A 36 -29.68 -6.72 -24.81
CA PRO A 36 -31.00 -6.16 -24.62
C PRO A 36 -30.93 -4.69 -24.19
N SER A 37 -31.66 -3.86 -24.92
CA SER A 37 -31.98 -2.47 -24.64
C SER A 37 -32.66 -2.29 -23.28
N TYR A 38 -32.26 -1.28 -22.50
CA TYR A 38 -33.11 -0.73 -21.47
C TYR A 38 -33.25 0.80 -21.61
N LYS A 39 -34.51 1.22 -21.68
CA LYS A 39 -34.99 2.58 -21.86
C LYS A 39 -34.85 3.39 -20.58
N ALA A 40 -34.37 4.62 -20.75
CA ALA A 40 -34.41 5.68 -19.75
C ALA A 40 -35.85 6.15 -19.46
N GLY A 41 -36.09 6.48 -18.19
CA GLY A 41 -37.26 7.22 -17.72
C GLY A 41 -36.86 8.03 -16.48
N PRO A 42 -37.29 9.30 -16.34
CA PRO A 42 -36.75 10.24 -15.36
C PRO A 42 -37.55 10.20 -14.05
N VAL A 43 -36.89 10.34 -12.90
CA VAL A 43 -37.58 10.62 -11.63
C VAL A 43 -36.80 11.66 -10.81
N ASP A 44 -37.57 12.62 -10.33
CA ASP A 44 -37.26 13.83 -9.60
C ASP A 44 -36.28 13.72 -8.42
N MET A 45 -35.48 14.78 -8.29
CA MET A 45 -34.67 15.08 -7.12
C MET A 45 -35.51 15.67 -5.98
N GLY A 46 -35.37 15.09 -4.79
CA GLY A 46 -35.76 15.69 -3.50
C GLY A 46 -34.68 15.44 -2.46
N PRO A 47 -34.43 16.38 -1.51
CA PRO A 47 -33.22 16.39 -0.71
C PRO A 47 -33.36 15.53 0.55
N GLY A 48 -32.54 14.48 0.68
CA GLY A 48 -32.49 13.61 1.85
C GLY A 48 -31.10 13.65 2.49
N GLY A 49 -31.01 14.25 3.67
CA GLY A 49 -29.81 14.25 4.50
C GLY A 49 -29.41 12.85 4.95
N ILE A 50 -28.10 12.60 5.00
CA ILE A 50 -27.53 11.33 5.44
C ILE A 50 -27.50 11.33 6.97
N GLU A 51 -28.43 10.59 7.55
CA GLU A 51 -28.52 10.24 8.95
C GLU A 51 -27.54 9.09 9.27
N MET A 52 -26.64 9.29 10.24
CA MET A 52 -25.71 8.28 10.73
C MET A 52 -26.46 7.14 11.42
N ARG A 53 -26.43 5.95 10.81
CA ARG A 53 -27.00 4.72 11.36
C ARG A 53 -26.14 4.19 12.52
N GLN A 54 -26.49 4.56 13.75
CA GLN A 54 -26.03 3.90 14.98
C GLN A 54 -26.77 2.58 15.19
N THR A 55 -26.08 1.45 15.14
CA THR A 55 -26.61 0.16 15.60
C THR A 55 -26.64 0.11 17.13
N PHE A 56 -27.82 0.30 17.71
CA PHE A 56 -28.14 -0.03 19.09
C PHE A 56 -28.31 -1.54 19.26
N VAL A 57 -27.47 -2.16 20.11
CA VAL A 57 -27.74 -3.49 20.67
C VAL A 57 -28.53 -3.32 21.97
N ARG A 58 -29.72 -3.92 21.99
CA ARG A 58 -30.75 -3.87 23.02
C ARG A 58 -30.32 -4.67 24.26
N GLN A 59 -30.12 -4.00 25.39
CA GLN A 59 -30.05 -4.62 26.72
C GLN A 59 -31.46 -4.90 27.23
N ASN A 60 -31.72 -6.13 27.67
CA ASN A 60 -32.88 -6.49 28.49
C ASN A 60 -32.39 -7.01 29.84
N THR A 61 -33.04 -6.54 30.90
CA THR A 61 -32.67 -6.66 32.31
C THR A 61 -33.47 -7.75 33.05
N ASN A 62 -32.75 -8.57 33.83
CA ASN A 62 -33.07 -9.16 35.16
C ASN A 62 -34.16 -10.27 35.31
N PRO A 63 -34.25 -10.98 36.46
CA PRO A 63 -33.26 -11.88 37.11
C PRO A 63 -33.90 -13.17 37.72
N SER A 64 -33.15 -14.26 38.02
CA SER A 64 -33.28 -15.14 39.22
C SER A 64 -32.50 -16.48 39.17
N PHE A 65 -31.89 -16.79 40.34
CA PHE A 65 -31.09 -17.92 40.90
C PHE A 65 -31.39 -19.40 40.53
N PRO A 66 -30.68 -20.44 41.10
CA PRO A 66 -29.27 -20.61 41.55
C PRO A 66 -28.61 -21.92 41.02
N GLY A 67 -27.29 -22.12 41.20
CA GLY A 67 -26.67 -23.45 41.01
C GLY A 67 -25.16 -23.51 41.28
N GLN A 68 -24.75 -24.43 42.15
CA GLN A 68 -23.39 -24.65 42.66
C GLN A 68 -22.49 -25.43 41.66
N GLY A 69 -21.28 -24.89 41.38
CA GLY A 69 -20.00 -25.57 41.08
C GLY A 69 -19.86 -26.45 39.81
N PRO A 70 -18.64 -26.94 39.47
CA PRO A 70 -17.31 -26.60 39.98
C PRO A 70 -16.37 -25.97 38.91
N SER A 71 -15.19 -25.59 39.38
CA SER A 71 -14.07 -25.03 38.63
C SER A 71 -13.39 -26.04 37.69
N GLU A 72 -13.33 -25.74 36.40
CA GLU A 72 -12.36 -26.34 35.47
C GLU A 72 -11.84 -25.28 34.49
N THR A 73 -10.56 -24.94 34.62
CA THR A 73 -9.74 -24.38 33.54
C THR A 73 -8.54 -25.32 33.36
N GLN A 74 -8.74 -26.40 32.62
CA GLN A 74 -7.64 -27.13 32.00
C GLN A 74 -7.33 -26.47 30.65
N SER A 75 -6.12 -25.93 30.53
CA SER A 75 -5.55 -25.43 29.27
C SER A 75 -5.21 -26.62 28.35
N PHE A 76 -5.59 -26.52 27.08
CA PHE A 76 -5.54 -27.57 26.06
C PHE A 76 -4.12 -27.87 25.51
N LEU A 77 -3.08 -27.20 26.01
CA LEU A 77 -1.68 -27.49 25.68
C LEU A 77 -1.01 -28.17 26.87
N HIS A 78 -1.19 -29.49 26.91
CA HIS A 78 -0.53 -30.37 27.86
C HIS A 78 0.96 -30.46 27.51
N ASP A 79 1.81 -29.89 28.35
CA ASP A 79 3.27 -29.88 28.22
C ASP A 79 3.82 -31.33 28.22
N PRO A 80 4.43 -31.82 27.13
CA PRO A 80 4.98 -33.18 27.06
C PRO A 80 6.28 -33.33 27.87
N VAL A 81 6.92 -32.22 28.26
CA VAL A 81 8.20 -32.25 28.97
C VAL A 81 8.01 -32.60 30.45
N HIS A 82 6.82 -32.35 31.02
CA HIS A 82 6.49 -32.73 32.40
C HIS A 82 6.15 -34.23 32.59
N LYS A 83 6.05 -35.02 31.51
CA LYS A 83 5.65 -36.43 31.58
C LYS A 83 6.80 -37.41 31.89
N ILE A 84 8.06 -36.99 31.83
CA ILE A 84 9.19 -37.92 31.99
C ILE A 84 9.55 -38.18 33.47
N ASP A 85 9.11 -37.33 34.40
CA ASP A 85 9.45 -37.46 35.83
C ASP A 85 8.32 -38.02 36.72
N THR A 86 7.22 -38.51 36.14
CA THR A 86 6.07 -39.04 36.90
C THR A 86 5.96 -40.56 36.83
N PHE A 87 7.04 -41.26 37.16
CA PHE A 87 6.95 -42.61 37.69
C PHE A 87 6.94 -42.56 39.22
N TYR A 88 5.81 -42.99 39.79
CA TYR A 88 5.52 -43.09 41.21
C TYR A 88 6.57 -43.90 41.99
N THR A 89 7.36 -43.23 42.84
CA THR A 89 7.89 -43.81 44.08
C THR A 89 7.82 -42.77 45.21
N SER A 90 6.95 -43.04 46.18
CA SER A 90 6.60 -42.16 47.31
C SER A 90 7.73 -41.91 48.34
N ASN A 91 8.96 -42.33 48.06
CA ASN A 91 10.12 -42.17 48.95
C ASN A 91 11.27 -41.36 48.33
N GLU A 92 11.15 -40.87 47.09
CA GLU A 92 12.26 -40.21 46.39
C GLU A 92 11.89 -38.90 45.68
N PHE A 93 11.02 -38.09 46.28
CA PHE A 93 11.14 -36.64 46.07
C PHE A 93 12.36 -36.18 46.90
N GLN A 94 13.59 -36.46 46.44
CA GLN A 94 14.77 -35.76 46.93
C GLN A 94 14.71 -34.34 46.34
N PRO A 95 14.19 -33.35 47.07
CA PRO A 95 13.95 -32.06 46.49
C PRO A 95 15.29 -31.30 46.48
N TYR A 96 15.57 -30.57 45.39
CA TYR A 96 16.85 -29.88 45.19
C TYR A 96 17.36 -29.16 46.45
N LYS A 97 18.65 -29.36 46.75
CA LYS A 97 19.36 -28.67 47.83
C LYS A 97 19.51 -27.20 47.43
N ASP A 98 19.28 -26.29 48.37
CA ASP A 98 19.42 -24.85 48.16
C ASP A 98 20.86 -24.48 47.76
N ASN A 99 21.02 -23.45 46.92
CA ASN A 99 22.30 -23.07 46.30
C ASN A 99 22.97 -24.14 45.41
N THR A 100 22.21 -25.03 44.77
CA THR A 100 22.77 -25.92 43.75
C THR A 100 22.55 -25.34 42.35
N GLY A 101 23.61 -25.26 41.54
CA GLY A 101 23.52 -24.81 40.14
C GLY A 101 22.54 -25.62 39.27
N ARG A 102 22.06 -26.77 39.76
CA ARG A 102 21.01 -27.57 39.12
C ARG A 102 19.63 -26.90 39.13
N GLN A 103 19.22 -26.24 40.22
CA GLN A 103 17.93 -25.52 40.29
C GLN A 103 17.95 -24.30 39.35
N LEU A 104 19.04 -23.54 39.37
CA LEU A 104 19.26 -22.43 38.45
C LEU A 104 19.20 -22.89 36.99
N ARG A 105 19.89 -23.99 36.65
CA ARG A 105 19.87 -24.55 35.29
C ARG A 105 18.47 -24.98 34.87
N HIS A 106 17.69 -25.61 35.74
CA HIS A 106 16.33 -26.03 35.43
C HIS A 106 15.42 -24.83 35.12
N ILE A 107 15.42 -23.80 35.98
CA ILE A 107 14.63 -22.57 35.78
C ILE A 107 15.06 -21.84 34.50
N LEU A 108 16.38 -21.73 34.27
CA LEU A 108 16.91 -21.10 33.06
C LEU A 108 16.56 -21.87 31.80
N VAL A 109 16.65 -23.21 31.79
CA VAL A 109 16.31 -24.01 30.60
C VAL A 109 14.82 -23.87 30.27
N ALA A 110 13.94 -24.09 31.25
CA ALA A 110 12.49 -23.98 31.04
C ALA A 110 12.08 -22.57 30.61
N GLY A 111 12.63 -21.53 31.27
CA GLY A 111 12.34 -20.15 30.91
C GLY A 111 12.97 -19.71 29.59
N SER A 112 14.15 -20.22 29.24
CA SER A 112 14.82 -19.93 27.97
C SER A 112 14.06 -20.49 26.78
N ALA A 113 13.39 -21.63 26.92
CA ALA A 113 12.54 -22.19 25.88
C ALA A 113 11.37 -21.24 25.55
N ARG A 114 10.72 -20.67 26.57
CA ARG A 114 9.63 -19.69 26.37
C ARG A 114 10.12 -18.36 25.83
N TRP A 115 11.29 -17.92 26.28
CA TRP A 115 11.94 -16.75 25.71
C TRP A 115 12.30 -16.98 24.23
N ALA A 116 12.80 -18.16 23.87
CA ALA A 116 13.08 -18.50 22.48
C ALA A 116 11.82 -18.45 21.62
N ILE A 117 10.66 -18.92 22.13
CA ILE A 117 9.37 -18.77 21.44
C ILE A 117 9.03 -17.29 21.22
N THR A 118 9.20 -16.42 22.22
CA THR A 118 9.03 -14.96 22.05
C THR A 118 9.95 -14.41 20.97
N ALA A 119 11.24 -14.76 21.01
CA ALA A 119 12.22 -14.29 20.04
C ALA A 119 11.86 -14.74 18.61
N VAL A 120 11.46 -16.01 18.43
CA VAL A 120 11.00 -16.53 17.15
C VAL A 120 9.76 -15.80 16.66
N MET A 121 8.76 -15.56 17.50
CA MET A 121 7.55 -14.81 17.12
C MET A 121 7.88 -13.37 16.72
N CYS A 122 8.80 -12.70 17.42
CA CYS A 122 9.26 -11.37 17.04
C CYS A 122 10.01 -11.38 15.70
N ILE A 123 10.86 -12.38 15.45
CA ILE A 123 11.55 -12.56 14.17
C ILE A 123 10.54 -12.81 13.05
N CYS A 124 9.55 -13.67 13.26
CA CYS A 124 8.47 -13.93 12.30
C CYS A 124 7.67 -12.65 11.99
N TYR A 125 7.41 -11.80 13.00
CA TYR A 125 6.76 -10.51 12.79
C TYR A 125 7.60 -9.61 11.87
N VAL A 126 8.88 -9.43 12.20
CA VAL A 126 9.80 -8.62 11.39
C VAL A 126 9.90 -9.17 9.97
N ALA A 127 10.05 -10.48 9.81
CA ALA A 127 10.12 -11.13 8.52
C ALA A 127 8.85 -10.88 7.69
N ALA A 128 7.66 -11.05 8.27
CA ALA A 128 6.40 -10.77 7.59
C ALA A 128 6.32 -9.30 7.14
N THR A 129 6.67 -8.35 8.00
CA THR A 129 6.68 -6.92 7.65
C THR A 129 7.70 -6.61 6.54
N LEU A 130 8.91 -7.16 6.59
CA LEU A 130 9.92 -6.94 5.56
C LEU A 130 9.52 -7.55 4.21
N ILE A 131 8.96 -8.75 4.21
CA ILE A 131 8.49 -9.42 2.98
C ILE A 131 7.43 -8.56 2.29
N TRP A 132 6.44 -8.04 3.03
CA TRP A 132 5.38 -7.21 2.44
C TRP A 132 5.84 -5.80 2.08
N LYS A 133 6.80 -5.23 2.82
CA LYS A 133 7.38 -3.92 2.51
C LYS A 133 8.10 -3.91 1.15
N HIS A 134 8.69 -5.02 0.74
CA HIS A 134 9.41 -5.13 -0.54
C HIS A 134 8.53 -5.48 -1.74
N LYS A 135 7.24 -5.75 -1.53
CA LYS A 135 6.35 -6.00 -2.66
C LYS A 135 5.86 -4.67 -3.26
N PRO A 136 5.74 -4.55 -4.60
CA PRO A 136 5.16 -3.38 -5.26
C PRO A 136 3.65 -3.28 -4.96
N ALA A 137 2.92 -2.33 -5.57
CA ALA A 137 1.46 -2.22 -5.57
C ALA A 137 0.71 -3.54 -5.22
N GLN A 138 0.17 -3.61 -3.99
CA GLN A 138 -0.54 -4.77 -3.48
C GLN A 138 -2.05 -4.62 -3.66
N SER A 139 -2.72 -5.76 -3.85
CA SER A 139 -4.18 -5.85 -3.85
C SER A 139 -4.77 -5.81 -2.45
N GLU A 140 -6.07 -5.50 -2.36
CA GLU A 140 -6.82 -5.60 -1.10
C GLU A 140 -6.75 -7.00 -0.48
N GLY A 141 -6.72 -8.05 -1.31
CA GLY A 141 -6.59 -9.43 -0.85
C GLY A 141 -5.27 -9.66 -0.12
N SER A 142 -4.16 -9.19 -0.69
CA SER A 142 -2.83 -9.30 -0.07
C SER A 142 -2.75 -8.53 1.26
N LYS A 143 -3.39 -7.36 1.34
CA LYS A 143 -3.53 -6.57 2.58
C LYS A 143 -4.27 -7.36 3.67
N ARG A 144 -5.36 -8.05 3.34
CA ARG A 144 -6.11 -8.90 4.29
C ARG A 144 -5.27 -10.06 4.81
N VAL A 145 -4.48 -10.70 3.93
CA VAL A 145 -3.58 -11.80 4.31
C VAL A 145 -2.52 -11.30 5.30
N TYR A 146 -1.86 -10.19 5.00
CA TYR A 146 -0.86 -9.60 5.91
C TYR A 146 -1.45 -9.29 7.28
N ASN A 147 -2.60 -8.59 7.33
CA ASN A 147 -3.26 -8.24 8.59
C ASN A 147 -3.65 -9.48 9.40
N THR A 148 -4.05 -10.57 8.73
CA THR A 148 -4.40 -11.84 9.41
C THR A 148 -3.17 -12.48 10.04
N ILE A 149 -2.05 -12.53 9.30
CA ILE A 149 -0.79 -13.10 9.79
C ILE A 149 -0.25 -12.29 10.98
N THR A 150 -0.13 -10.97 10.85
CA THR A 150 0.41 -10.11 11.92
C THR A 150 -0.47 -10.13 13.17
N THR A 151 -1.80 -10.16 13.01
CA THR A 151 -2.73 -10.30 14.14
C THR A 151 -2.57 -11.65 14.84
N GLY A 152 -2.44 -12.74 14.08
CA GLY A 152 -2.19 -14.08 14.64
C GLY A 152 -0.89 -14.14 15.45
N ILE A 153 0.19 -13.56 14.92
CA ILE A 153 1.48 -13.47 15.61
C ILE A 153 1.36 -12.61 16.88
N SER A 154 0.67 -11.46 16.82
CA SER A 154 0.43 -10.61 18.01
C SER A 154 -0.29 -11.34 19.13
N ILE A 155 -1.35 -12.11 18.80
CA ILE A 155 -2.11 -12.89 19.78
C ILE A 155 -1.21 -13.97 20.41
N ALA A 156 -0.48 -14.73 19.59
CA ALA A 156 0.43 -15.77 20.07
C ALA A 156 1.54 -15.19 20.97
N LEU A 157 2.11 -14.05 20.58
CA LEU A 157 3.13 -13.33 21.36
C LEU A 157 2.56 -12.87 22.71
N GLY A 158 1.36 -12.28 22.72
CA GLY A 158 0.69 -11.81 23.93
C GLY A 158 0.37 -12.93 24.91
N LEU A 159 -0.09 -14.07 24.40
CA LEU A 159 -0.35 -15.27 25.21
C LEU A 159 0.93 -15.88 25.79
N ASN A 160 2.00 -15.98 24.99
CA ASN A 160 3.28 -16.54 25.45
C ASN A 160 3.90 -15.67 26.56
N ILE A 161 3.87 -14.34 26.42
CA ILE A 161 4.40 -13.42 27.42
C ILE A 161 3.57 -13.48 28.71
N ALA A 162 2.23 -13.46 28.60
CA ALA A 162 1.36 -13.57 29.78
C ALA A 162 1.61 -14.88 30.54
N SER A 163 1.75 -16.00 29.83
CA SER A 163 2.07 -17.30 30.42
C SER A 163 3.47 -17.32 31.05
N ALA A 164 4.48 -16.75 30.38
CA ALA A 164 5.84 -16.71 30.92
C ALA A 164 5.92 -15.85 32.20
N PHE A 165 5.26 -14.69 32.20
CA PHE A 165 5.17 -13.84 33.39
C PHE A 165 4.41 -14.53 34.53
N LYS A 166 3.31 -15.23 34.26
CA LYS A 166 2.61 -16.03 35.27
C LYS A 166 3.56 -16.98 36.00
N ASP A 167 4.41 -17.68 35.25
CA ASP A 167 5.32 -18.66 35.84
C ASP A 167 6.53 -18.00 36.52
N MET A 168 6.98 -16.84 36.05
CA MET A 168 7.96 -16.03 36.77
C MET A 168 7.44 -15.58 38.13
N ALA A 169 6.16 -15.18 38.22
CA ALA A 169 5.52 -14.80 39.47
C ALA A 169 5.40 -15.99 40.45
N LEU A 170 5.07 -17.18 39.92
CA LEU A 170 5.02 -18.43 40.69
C LEU A 170 6.38 -18.84 41.27
N ASN A 171 7.48 -18.51 40.60
CA ASN A 171 8.83 -18.74 41.11
C ASN A 171 9.24 -17.68 42.15
N ILE A 172 8.96 -16.40 41.90
CA ILE A 172 9.29 -15.28 42.80
C ILE A 172 8.54 -15.38 44.14
N ARG A 173 7.33 -15.94 44.18
CA ARG A 173 6.49 -15.99 45.40
C ARG A 173 7.24 -16.60 46.61
N TRP A 174 8.11 -17.58 46.37
CA TRP A 174 8.88 -18.23 47.44
C TRP A 174 9.95 -17.33 48.05
N VAL A 175 10.58 -16.49 47.22
CA VAL A 175 11.54 -15.46 47.67
C VAL A 175 10.83 -14.40 48.51
N ILE A 176 9.63 -14.01 48.08
CA ILE A 176 8.77 -13.05 48.79
C ILE A 176 8.33 -13.59 50.16
N LEU A 177 8.07 -14.89 50.27
CA LEU A 177 7.65 -15.57 51.51
C LEU A 177 8.82 -15.88 52.47
N SER A 178 10.06 -15.99 51.99
CA SER A 178 11.21 -16.27 52.86
C SER A 178 11.76 -15.04 53.57
N ASN A 179 11.72 -13.89 52.89
CA ASN A 179 12.37 -12.68 53.37
C ASN A 179 11.77 -12.11 54.66
N ARG A 180 10.45 -12.23 54.89
CA ARG A 180 9.79 -11.69 56.10
C ARG A 180 8.58 -12.51 56.52
N LYS A 181 8.21 -12.41 57.81
CA LYS A 181 6.97 -12.97 58.36
C LYS A 181 5.75 -12.33 57.69
N ARG A 182 4.77 -13.12 57.26
CA ARG A 182 3.57 -12.71 56.50
C ARG A 182 2.32 -13.18 57.22
N ASN A 183 1.22 -12.47 57.02
CA ASN A 183 -0.09 -12.92 57.51
C ASN A 183 -0.63 -14.08 56.65
N LEU A 184 -1.51 -14.95 57.18
CA LEU A 184 -2.08 -16.06 56.40
C LEU A 184 -2.92 -15.58 55.21
N VAL A 185 -3.64 -14.46 55.35
CA VAL A 185 -4.39 -13.85 54.22
C VAL A 185 -3.45 -13.34 53.13
N GLU A 186 -2.34 -12.68 53.52
CA GLU A 186 -1.32 -12.22 52.57
C GLU A 186 -0.65 -13.41 51.89
N MET A 187 -0.37 -14.48 52.64
CA MET A 187 0.26 -15.68 52.11
C MET A 187 -0.62 -16.38 51.08
N ASP A 188 -1.91 -16.57 51.35
CA ASP A 188 -2.83 -17.21 50.39
C ASP A 188 -2.89 -16.44 49.06
N LEU A 189 -2.91 -15.10 49.13
CA LEU A 189 -2.87 -14.23 47.97
C LEU A 189 -1.53 -14.30 47.22
N ILE A 190 -0.40 -14.36 47.93
CA ILE A 190 0.95 -14.52 47.33
C ILE A 190 1.13 -15.92 46.73
N LEU A 191 0.53 -16.94 47.35
CA LEU A 191 0.60 -18.31 46.87
C LEU A 191 -0.09 -18.42 45.51
N HIS A 192 -1.18 -17.68 45.31
CA HIS A 192 -1.90 -17.57 44.05
C HIS A 192 -1.52 -16.31 43.26
N ALA A 193 -0.23 -15.93 43.28
CA ALA A 193 0.32 -14.82 42.49
C ALA A 193 0.24 -15.03 40.97
N ASP A 194 -0.23 -16.20 40.54
CA ASP A 194 -0.46 -16.57 39.16
C ASP A 194 -1.74 -15.91 38.59
N SER A 195 -2.62 -15.42 39.46
CA SER A 195 -3.81 -14.66 39.12
C SER A 195 -3.60 -13.16 39.31
N MET A 196 -3.68 -12.39 38.22
CA MET A 196 -3.59 -10.92 38.25
C MET A 196 -4.67 -10.29 39.13
N GLN A 197 -5.87 -10.88 39.18
CA GLN A 197 -6.95 -10.42 40.06
C GLN A 197 -6.60 -10.57 41.55
N ARG A 198 -5.91 -11.65 41.91
CA ARG A 198 -5.47 -11.87 43.31
C ARG A 198 -4.29 -10.97 43.66
N LEU A 199 -3.38 -10.69 42.73
CA LEU A 199 -2.34 -9.67 42.91
C LEU A 199 -2.94 -8.27 43.09
N PHE A 200 -3.96 -7.92 42.32
CA PHE A 200 -4.68 -6.66 42.51
C PHE A 200 -5.38 -6.62 43.89
N LYS A 201 -6.03 -7.70 44.30
CA LYS A 201 -6.61 -7.80 45.66
C LYS A 201 -5.55 -7.69 46.75
N LEU A 202 -4.36 -8.25 46.53
CA LEU A 202 -3.22 -8.16 47.47
C LEU A 202 -2.78 -6.71 47.72
N VAL A 203 -2.85 -5.84 46.70
CA VAL A 203 -2.55 -4.40 46.85
C VAL A 203 -3.43 -3.73 47.89
N PHE A 204 -4.72 -4.08 47.97
CA PHE A 204 -5.66 -3.49 48.94
C PHE A 204 -5.61 -4.14 50.32
N VAL A 205 -5.19 -5.41 50.39
CA VAL A 205 -5.17 -6.17 51.65
C VAL A 205 -3.88 -5.96 52.43
N THR A 206 -2.75 -5.82 51.73
CA THR A 206 -1.45 -5.65 52.40
C THR A 206 -1.27 -4.21 52.90
N ARG A 207 -0.69 -4.03 54.09
CA ARG A 207 -0.32 -2.70 54.62
C ARG A 207 1.14 -2.34 54.35
N ARG A 208 1.85 -3.15 53.57
CA ARG A 208 3.31 -3.08 53.42
C ARG A 208 3.70 -2.43 52.09
N PRO A 209 4.35 -1.25 52.10
CA PRO A 209 4.58 -0.47 50.89
C PRO A 209 5.44 -1.20 49.85
N MET A 210 6.46 -1.97 50.27
CA MET A 210 7.30 -2.71 49.33
C MET A 210 6.55 -3.82 48.57
N VAL A 211 5.51 -4.42 49.18
CA VAL A 211 4.69 -5.45 48.53
C VAL A 211 3.72 -4.80 47.57
N ILE A 212 3.13 -3.66 47.97
CA ILE A 212 2.27 -2.83 47.12
C ILE A 212 3.03 -2.39 45.87
N LEU A 213 4.21 -1.80 46.04
CA LEU A 213 5.05 -1.34 44.93
C LEU A 213 5.44 -2.50 44.00
N GLY A 214 5.80 -3.67 44.55
CA GLY A 214 6.10 -4.85 43.75
C GLY A 214 4.90 -5.36 42.94
N CYS A 215 3.69 -5.39 43.54
CA CYS A 215 2.47 -5.82 42.84
C CYS A 215 2.04 -4.81 41.78
N LEU A 216 2.08 -3.51 42.08
CA LEU A 216 1.76 -2.45 41.13
C LEU A 216 2.76 -2.44 39.96
N PHE A 217 4.05 -2.59 40.24
CA PHE A 217 5.08 -2.72 39.21
C PHE A 217 4.83 -3.94 38.31
N TRP A 218 4.50 -5.09 38.91
CA TRP A 218 4.21 -6.30 38.15
C TRP A 218 2.98 -6.16 37.25
N LEU A 219 1.90 -5.58 37.78
CA LEU A 219 0.68 -5.28 37.01
C LEU A 219 0.97 -4.28 35.89
N PHE A 220 1.73 -3.23 36.18
CA PHE A 220 2.13 -2.22 35.18
C PHE A 220 2.93 -2.84 34.03
N ILE A 221 3.92 -3.68 34.32
CA ILE A 221 4.70 -4.38 33.28
C ILE A 221 3.83 -5.28 32.41
N ASN A 222 2.87 -5.99 33.00
CA ASN A 222 1.93 -6.84 32.25
C ASN A 222 1.04 -6.01 31.32
N ILE A 223 0.50 -4.89 31.81
CA ILE A 223 -0.31 -3.96 31.00
C ILE A 223 0.55 -3.34 29.89
N LEU A 224 1.75 -2.88 30.22
CA LEU A 224 2.68 -2.25 29.29
C LEU A 224 3.09 -3.21 28.17
N ALA A 225 3.33 -4.49 28.49
CA ALA A 225 3.64 -5.51 27.48
C ALA A 225 2.48 -5.70 26.49
N GLN A 226 1.24 -5.82 26.97
CA GLN A 226 0.07 -5.98 26.09
C GLN A 226 -0.22 -4.71 25.28
N ALA A 227 -0.09 -3.53 25.89
CA ALA A 227 -0.20 -2.26 25.19
C ALA A 227 0.89 -2.13 24.11
N GLY A 228 2.12 -2.51 24.42
CA GLY A 228 3.24 -2.55 23.48
C GLY A 228 2.91 -3.39 22.24
N ILE A 229 2.42 -4.62 22.43
CA ILE A 229 2.03 -5.52 21.34
C ILE A 229 0.91 -4.91 20.48
N ALA A 230 -0.10 -4.31 21.10
CA ALA A 230 -1.19 -3.65 20.38
C ALA A 230 -0.68 -2.46 19.56
N MET A 231 0.23 -1.65 20.11
CA MET A 231 0.81 -0.49 19.45
C MET A 231 1.66 -0.83 18.22
N ILE A 232 2.15 -2.06 18.08
CA ILE A 232 2.89 -2.49 16.87
C ILE A 232 2.03 -2.29 15.62
N SER A 233 0.73 -2.57 15.70
CA SER A 233 -0.21 -2.39 14.58
C SER A 233 -0.36 -0.93 14.11
N LEU A 234 -0.01 0.04 14.96
CA LEU A 234 -0.08 1.48 14.65
C LEU A 234 1.22 2.00 14.01
N THR A 235 2.29 1.21 14.00
CA THR A 235 3.60 1.64 13.49
C THR A 235 3.77 1.44 11.99
N TYR A 236 2.82 0.74 11.35
CA TYR A 236 2.74 0.52 9.91
C TYR A 236 1.34 0.82 9.38
N GLY A 237 1.25 1.15 8.09
CA GLY A 237 0.01 1.43 7.39
C GLY A 237 0.10 1.02 5.92
N PHE A 238 -1.05 0.85 5.28
CA PHE A 238 -1.12 0.67 3.83
C PHE A 238 -1.48 2.00 3.20
N ASN A 239 -0.55 2.57 2.44
CA ASN A 239 -0.74 3.82 1.71
C ASN A 239 -0.93 3.52 0.23
N PRO A 240 -1.64 4.38 -0.53
CA PRO A 240 -1.72 4.25 -1.99
C PRO A 240 -0.32 4.28 -2.59
N ASP A 241 -0.03 3.37 -3.52
CA ASP A 241 1.21 3.40 -4.31
C ASP A 241 1.02 4.38 -5.47
N THR A 242 1.78 5.47 -5.47
CA THR A 242 1.75 6.48 -6.54
C THR A 242 2.74 6.18 -7.67
N ASN A 243 3.61 5.19 -7.49
CA ASN A 243 4.69 4.87 -8.42
C ASN A 243 4.42 3.60 -9.22
N HIS A 244 3.48 2.76 -8.74
CA HIS A 244 3.07 1.55 -9.44
C HIS A 244 1.57 1.40 -9.36
N VAL A 245 0.98 0.95 -10.47
CA VAL A 245 -0.41 0.49 -10.51
C VAL A 245 -0.47 -1.02 -10.41
N GLN A 246 -1.62 -1.52 -9.97
CA GLN A 246 -1.96 -2.92 -10.07
C GLN A 246 -2.70 -3.16 -11.39
N TYR A 247 -2.37 -4.25 -12.09
CA TYR A 247 -3.13 -4.71 -13.25
C TYR A 247 -4.19 -5.72 -12.83
N LEU A 248 -5.44 -5.48 -13.22
CA LEU A 248 -6.58 -6.37 -12.99
C LEU A 248 -7.25 -6.67 -14.33
N PRO A 249 -7.63 -7.93 -14.62
CA PRO A 249 -8.46 -8.21 -15.79
C PRO A 249 -9.76 -7.41 -15.73
N GLY A 250 -10.08 -6.66 -16.78
CA GLY A 250 -11.25 -5.78 -16.80
C GLY A 250 -11.30 -4.89 -18.03
N LEU A 251 -12.22 -3.91 -18.00
CA LEU A 251 -12.35 -2.91 -19.06
C LEU A 251 -11.29 -1.82 -18.88
N VAL A 252 -10.52 -1.56 -19.92
CA VAL A 252 -9.50 -0.51 -19.95
C VAL A 252 -10.05 0.68 -20.72
N SER A 253 -9.88 1.88 -20.19
CA SER A 253 -10.31 3.12 -20.85
C SER A 253 -9.19 3.68 -21.74
N TYR A 254 -9.53 4.12 -22.95
CA TYR A 254 -8.62 4.77 -23.89
C TYR A 254 -9.34 5.89 -24.66
N PRO A 255 -8.63 6.94 -25.11
CA PRO A 255 -9.25 8.01 -25.87
C PRO A 255 -9.61 7.57 -27.28
N ASN A 256 -10.81 7.93 -27.73
CA ASN A 256 -11.23 7.68 -29.11
C ASN A 256 -10.55 8.68 -30.06
N MET A 257 -9.64 8.18 -30.88
CA MET A 257 -8.83 8.98 -31.82
C MET A 257 -9.37 8.97 -33.27
N THR A 258 -10.66 8.69 -33.46
CA THR A 258 -11.25 8.66 -34.82
C THR A 258 -11.38 10.06 -35.42
N TYR A 259 -11.74 11.05 -34.59
CA TYR A 259 -11.97 12.45 -34.96
C TYR A 259 -11.49 13.38 -33.84
N PHE A 260 -11.32 14.66 -34.14
CA PHE A 260 -11.29 15.70 -33.11
C PHE A 260 -12.71 16.00 -32.64
N PHE A 261 -13.04 15.71 -31.38
CA PHE A 261 -14.39 15.93 -30.85
C PHE A 261 -14.48 17.29 -30.15
N PRO A 262 -15.31 18.23 -30.64
CA PRO A 262 -15.54 19.51 -29.96
C PRO A 262 -16.12 19.31 -28.57
N GLN A 263 -15.59 20.03 -27.58
CA GLN A 263 -16.06 19.93 -26.19
C GLN A 263 -17.47 20.48 -26.02
N GLY A 264 -18.28 19.81 -25.19
CA GLY A 264 -19.63 20.24 -24.85
C GLY A 264 -20.71 19.98 -25.91
N ILE A 265 -20.35 19.35 -27.04
CA ILE A 265 -21.29 18.97 -28.10
C ILE A 265 -21.26 17.45 -28.29
N ASP A 266 -22.40 16.80 -28.07
CA ASP A 266 -22.52 15.35 -28.28
C ASP A 266 -22.71 15.02 -29.76
N THR A 267 -21.63 15.13 -30.53
CA THR A 267 -21.59 14.71 -31.94
C THR A 267 -20.85 13.37 -32.08
N THR A 268 -21.28 12.57 -33.07
CA THR A 268 -20.67 11.28 -33.44
C THR A 268 -19.81 11.40 -34.70
N SER A 269 -20.02 12.44 -35.50
CA SER A 269 -19.30 12.72 -36.75
C SER A 269 -19.16 14.24 -36.92
N PRO A 270 -18.15 14.86 -36.27
CA PRO A 270 -17.92 16.30 -36.41
C PRO A 270 -17.55 16.67 -37.85
N SER A 271 -17.98 17.84 -38.31
CA SER A 271 -17.61 18.35 -39.64
C SER A 271 -16.10 18.59 -39.71
N TRP A 272 -15.54 18.66 -40.93
CA TRP A 272 -14.13 18.99 -41.10
C TRP A 272 -13.77 20.34 -40.44
N GLN A 273 -14.65 21.33 -40.57
CA GLN A 273 -14.48 22.67 -39.99
C GLN A 273 -14.38 22.62 -38.46
N ASP A 274 -15.28 21.87 -37.82
CA ASP A 274 -15.29 21.70 -36.36
C ASP A 274 -14.04 20.97 -35.89
N GLN A 275 -13.59 19.96 -36.64
CA GLN A 275 -12.37 19.22 -36.34
C GLN A 275 -11.13 20.11 -36.47
N ALA A 276 -11.04 20.91 -37.54
CA ALA A 276 -9.92 21.82 -37.78
C ALA A 276 -9.81 22.91 -36.70
N TRP A 277 -10.94 23.51 -36.30
CA TRP A 277 -10.98 24.44 -35.16
C TRP A 277 -10.59 23.75 -33.84
N THR A 278 -11.11 22.56 -33.58
CA THR A 278 -10.81 21.81 -32.35
C THR A 278 -9.34 21.40 -32.27
N ALA A 279 -8.76 20.94 -33.39
CA ALA A 279 -7.34 20.60 -33.48
C ALA A 279 -6.44 21.81 -33.20
N HIS A 280 -6.82 23.00 -33.69
CA HIS A 280 -6.11 24.24 -33.38
C HIS A 280 -6.09 24.51 -31.87
N MET A 281 -7.26 24.48 -31.22
CA MET A 281 -7.39 24.71 -29.77
C MET A 281 -6.57 23.69 -28.94
N TYR A 282 -6.56 22.43 -29.37
CA TYR A 282 -5.77 21.37 -28.72
C TYR A 282 -4.26 21.58 -28.92
N GLY A 283 -3.84 21.91 -30.13
CA GLY A 283 -2.44 22.22 -30.43
C GLY A 283 -1.93 23.46 -29.69
N GLU A 284 -2.77 24.48 -29.53
CA GLU A 284 -2.43 25.67 -28.74
C GLU A 284 -2.15 25.30 -27.27
N SER A 285 -2.81 24.27 -26.75
CA SER A 285 -2.68 23.79 -25.37
C SER A 285 -1.43 22.91 -25.13
N ALA A 286 -0.59 22.65 -26.14
CA ALA A 286 0.59 21.77 -26.01
C ALA A 286 1.48 22.11 -24.81
N PHE A 287 1.74 23.40 -24.57
CA PHE A 287 2.57 23.85 -23.44
C PHE A 287 1.91 23.66 -22.07
N ILE A 288 0.57 23.58 -22.01
CA ILE A 288 -0.17 23.28 -20.77
C ILE A 288 -0.01 21.80 -20.41
N PHE A 289 0.05 20.92 -21.41
CA PHE A 289 0.25 19.47 -21.21
C PHE A 289 1.70 19.09 -20.91
N GLY A 290 2.64 20.01 -21.13
CA GLY A 290 4.06 19.84 -20.86
C GLY A 290 4.82 19.34 -22.09
N VAL A 291 5.74 20.17 -22.57
CA VAL A 291 6.66 19.85 -23.67
C VAL A 291 8.04 19.62 -23.09
N GLY A 292 8.59 18.43 -23.30
CA GLY A 292 9.94 18.07 -22.89
C GLY A 292 11.01 18.77 -23.74
N ASN A 293 12.27 18.48 -23.43
CA ASN A 293 13.42 18.82 -24.27
C ASN A 293 14.08 17.55 -24.83
N ASP A 294 15.09 17.70 -25.69
CA ASP A 294 15.84 16.58 -26.28
C ASP A 294 16.48 15.61 -25.26
N THR A 295 16.63 16.01 -23.99
CA THR A 295 17.19 15.18 -22.92
C THR A 295 16.13 14.53 -22.02
N THR A 296 14.86 14.85 -22.23
CA THR A 296 13.76 14.38 -21.40
C THR A 296 13.53 12.89 -21.67
N PRO A 297 13.60 12.03 -20.64
CA PRO A 297 13.43 10.60 -20.85
C PRO A 297 11.99 10.29 -21.26
N VAL A 298 11.85 9.60 -22.39
CA VAL A 298 10.55 9.09 -22.85
C VAL A 298 10.09 7.98 -21.89
N PRO A 299 8.84 8.04 -21.38
CA PRO A 299 8.33 7.06 -20.43
C PRO A 299 8.24 5.67 -21.07
N ARG A 300 8.43 4.64 -20.25
CA ARG A 300 8.32 3.24 -20.69
C ARG A 300 6.88 2.74 -20.53
N ALA A 301 6.49 1.80 -21.37
CA ALA A 301 5.22 1.13 -21.23
C ALA A 301 5.08 0.50 -19.83
N GLY A 302 3.96 0.80 -19.17
CA GLY A 302 3.63 0.37 -17.82
C GLY A 302 4.08 1.31 -16.71
N GLU A 303 4.81 2.38 -17.01
CA GLU A 303 5.06 3.47 -16.07
C GLU A 303 3.78 4.27 -15.81
N VAL A 304 3.62 4.74 -14.58
CA VAL A 304 2.46 5.54 -14.19
C VAL A 304 2.47 6.86 -14.95
N TYR A 305 1.29 7.24 -15.45
CA TYR A 305 1.09 8.49 -16.16
C TYR A 305 1.40 9.68 -15.26
N GLN A 306 2.23 10.60 -15.76
CA GLN A 306 2.64 11.83 -15.10
C GLN A 306 2.32 13.01 -16.01
N SER A 307 1.77 14.09 -15.46
CA SER A 307 1.34 15.26 -16.22
C SER A 307 2.46 16.27 -16.50
N ASP A 308 3.71 15.98 -16.12
CA ASP A 308 4.80 16.95 -16.21
C ASP A 308 5.23 17.21 -17.66
N TYR A 309 5.32 16.14 -18.47
CA TYR A 309 5.66 16.20 -19.89
C TYR A 309 4.92 15.09 -20.64
N GLN A 310 4.20 15.45 -21.70
CA GLN A 310 3.46 14.52 -22.55
C GLN A 310 4.00 14.49 -23.97
N ILE A 311 4.65 15.57 -24.40
CA ILE A 311 5.19 15.75 -25.74
C ILE A 311 6.70 15.71 -25.66
N PHE A 312 7.32 14.81 -26.42
CA PHE A 312 8.76 14.53 -26.37
C PHE A 312 9.42 14.90 -27.70
N PRO A 313 9.89 16.15 -27.87
CA PRO A 313 10.65 16.54 -29.05
C PRO A 313 12.06 15.95 -29.01
N ASN A 314 12.54 15.57 -30.19
CA ASN A 314 13.92 15.20 -30.48
C ASN A 314 14.35 15.95 -31.74
N VAL A 315 14.98 17.11 -31.53
CA VAL A 315 15.40 18.02 -32.62
C VAL A 315 16.48 17.38 -33.49
N THR A 316 17.34 16.52 -32.91
CA THR A 316 18.42 15.84 -33.64
C THR A 316 17.88 14.91 -34.71
N ASP A 317 16.82 14.17 -34.41
CA ASP A 317 16.19 13.23 -35.35
C ASP A 317 15.03 13.87 -36.15
N SER A 318 14.74 15.15 -35.92
CA SER A 318 13.59 15.88 -36.51
C SER A 318 12.25 15.18 -36.26
N VAL A 319 12.06 14.66 -35.05
CA VAL A 319 10.86 13.92 -34.63
C VAL A 319 10.32 14.47 -33.32
N VAL A 320 8.99 14.59 -33.22
CA VAL A 320 8.28 14.83 -31.95
C VAL A 320 7.37 13.64 -31.67
N GLN A 321 7.41 13.12 -30.45
CA GLN A 321 6.71 11.89 -30.08
C GLN A 321 5.66 12.13 -29.00
N PHE A 322 4.58 11.34 -29.06
CA PHE A 322 3.55 11.25 -28.03
C PHE A 322 3.20 9.79 -27.76
N ILE A 323 2.95 9.46 -26.49
CA ILE A 323 2.67 8.10 -26.02
C ILE A 323 1.28 8.06 -25.40
N PHE A 324 0.42 7.20 -25.93
CA PHE A 324 -0.94 7.04 -25.40
C PHE A 324 -0.91 6.36 -24.04
N SER A 325 -1.84 6.74 -23.18
CA SER A 325 -2.07 6.10 -21.89
C SER A 325 -3.32 5.21 -21.90
N ASP A 326 -3.31 4.20 -21.01
CA ASP A 326 -4.48 3.42 -20.65
C ASP A 326 -4.91 3.82 -19.24
N SER A 327 -6.21 4.00 -19.05
CA SER A 327 -6.79 4.49 -17.80
C SER A 327 -7.72 3.45 -17.18
N PRO A 328 -8.04 3.60 -15.88
CA PRO A 328 -9.01 2.73 -15.21
C PRO A 328 -10.37 2.70 -15.93
N THR A 329 -11.17 1.67 -15.67
CA THR A 329 -12.54 1.57 -16.19
C THR A 329 -13.34 2.84 -15.86
N GLU A 330 -14.15 3.31 -16.80
CA GLU A 330 -14.98 4.52 -16.64
C GLU A 330 -14.20 5.84 -16.50
N ALA A 331 -12.87 5.84 -16.68
CA ALA A 331 -12.11 7.09 -16.74
C ALA A 331 -12.47 7.92 -17.99
N GLU A 332 -12.77 9.20 -17.77
CA GLU A 332 -13.07 10.19 -18.81
C GLU A 332 -11.84 10.99 -19.25
N TYR A 333 -10.72 10.87 -18.53
CA TYR A 333 -9.44 11.50 -18.85
C TYR A 333 -8.28 10.75 -18.16
N PRO A 334 -7.03 10.90 -18.63
CA PRO A 334 -5.88 10.27 -17.99
C PRO A 334 -5.62 10.86 -16.60
N GLY A 335 -5.73 10.02 -15.57
CA GLY A 335 -5.45 10.37 -14.17
C GLY A 335 -4.21 9.69 -13.58
N PRO A 336 -3.94 9.89 -12.28
CA PRO A 336 -2.78 9.33 -11.57
C PRO A 336 -2.69 7.79 -11.51
N ASN A 337 -3.78 7.10 -11.88
CA ASN A 337 -3.83 5.64 -11.96
C ASN A 337 -3.76 5.14 -13.42
N SER A 338 -3.49 6.03 -14.37
CA SER A 338 -3.28 5.65 -15.77
C SER A 338 -1.83 5.23 -15.97
N VAL A 339 -1.57 4.51 -17.06
CA VAL A 339 -0.23 4.05 -17.42
C VAL A 339 0.09 4.35 -18.85
N TYR A 340 1.35 4.67 -19.14
CA TYR A 340 1.83 4.76 -20.50
C TYR A 340 1.79 3.40 -21.19
N THR A 341 1.37 3.37 -22.45
CA THR A 341 1.30 2.15 -23.25
C THR A 341 2.47 2.04 -24.21
N THR A 342 2.54 0.95 -24.98
CA THR A 342 3.47 0.84 -26.12
C THR A 342 2.99 1.61 -27.35
N ARG A 343 1.77 2.16 -27.32
CA ARG A 343 1.17 2.88 -28.44
C ARG A 343 1.72 4.30 -28.48
N LEU A 344 2.37 4.64 -29.58
CA LEU A 344 2.97 5.96 -29.75
C LEU A 344 2.73 6.48 -31.16
N ILE A 345 2.76 7.79 -31.31
CA ILE A 345 2.62 8.48 -32.59
C ILE A 345 3.69 9.56 -32.69
N ASN A 346 4.26 9.67 -33.88
CA ASN A 346 5.35 10.58 -34.16
C ASN A 346 4.93 11.60 -35.20
N SER A 347 5.39 12.83 -35.06
CA SER A 347 5.37 13.84 -36.11
C SER A 347 6.80 14.11 -36.55
N THR A 348 7.03 14.12 -37.85
CA THR A 348 8.34 14.41 -38.45
C THR A 348 8.24 15.69 -39.27
N TYR A 349 9.31 16.47 -39.30
CA TYR A 349 9.33 17.74 -40.02
C TYR A 349 10.54 17.89 -40.93
N ALA A 350 10.36 18.65 -42.00
CA ALA A 350 11.46 19.12 -42.86
C ALA A 350 11.15 20.56 -43.28
N CYS A 351 12.02 21.50 -42.92
CA CYS A 351 11.80 22.92 -43.14
C CYS A 351 12.93 23.55 -43.94
N GLU A 352 12.56 24.49 -44.80
CA GLU A 352 13.48 25.41 -45.46
C GLU A 352 13.24 26.81 -44.90
N SER A 353 14.31 27.53 -44.58
CA SER A 353 14.27 28.94 -44.20
C SER A 353 14.89 29.80 -45.29
N HIS A 354 14.25 30.93 -45.56
CA HIS A 354 14.61 31.84 -46.63
C HIS A 354 14.55 33.28 -46.12
N LYS A 355 15.57 34.09 -46.45
CA LYS A 355 15.61 35.48 -46.00
C LYS A 355 14.65 36.34 -46.82
N VAL A 356 13.92 37.24 -46.16
CA VAL A 356 13.03 38.18 -46.86
C VAL A 356 13.79 39.46 -47.19
N THR A 357 13.78 39.84 -48.46
CA THR A 357 14.55 40.98 -49.00
C THR A 357 13.72 42.26 -49.15
N LYS A 358 12.39 42.16 -49.27
CA LYS A 358 11.44 43.29 -49.26
C LYS A 358 10.10 42.89 -48.65
N GLY A 359 9.41 43.84 -48.01
CA GLY A 359 8.10 43.63 -47.37
C GLY A 359 8.16 42.91 -46.01
N GLY A 360 9.34 42.83 -45.41
CA GLY A 360 9.56 42.04 -44.19
C GLY A 360 8.93 42.60 -42.91
N ASP A 361 8.46 43.84 -42.93
CA ASP A 361 7.70 44.46 -41.85
C ASP A 361 6.25 43.92 -41.76
N GLY A 362 5.78 43.22 -42.80
CA GLY A 362 4.43 42.65 -42.88
C GLY A 362 3.32 43.66 -43.18
N THR A 363 3.67 44.89 -43.59
CA THR A 363 2.68 45.93 -43.94
C THR A 363 2.09 45.77 -45.33
N THR A 364 2.70 44.93 -46.17
CA THR A 364 2.22 44.54 -47.50
C THR A 364 1.92 43.05 -47.56
N LEU A 365 0.96 42.65 -48.39
CA LEU A 365 0.66 41.23 -48.63
C LEU A 365 1.75 40.54 -49.45
N ASP A 366 2.43 41.26 -50.33
CA ASP A 366 3.49 40.70 -51.16
C ASP A 366 4.86 40.96 -50.53
N ILE A 367 5.62 39.88 -50.36
CA ILE A 367 7.00 39.90 -49.88
C ILE A 367 7.93 39.31 -50.93
N ILE A 368 9.18 39.79 -50.97
CA ILE A 368 10.20 39.24 -51.87
C ILE A 368 11.15 38.35 -51.05
N VAL A 369 11.05 37.05 -51.27
CA VAL A 369 11.85 36.03 -50.59
C VAL A 369 13.08 35.70 -51.43
N ASP A 370 14.24 35.64 -50.80
CA ASP A 370 15.46 35.20 -51.46
C ASP A 370 15.27 33.79 -52.02
N THR A 371 15.78 33.52 -53.22
CA THR A 371 15.62 32.28 -54.00
C THR A 371 14.21 31.93 -54.51
N LEU A 372 13.12 32.37 -53.86
CA LEU A 372 11.73 32.02 -54.23
C LEU A 372 11.01 33.12 -55.01
N GLY A 373 11.46 34.38 -54.93
CA GLY A 373 10.84 35.52 -55.62
C GLY A 373 9.65 36.09 -54.85
N ASN A 374 8.57 36.42 -55.56
CA ASN A 374 7.39 37.04 -54.93
C ASN A 374 6.53 35.98 -54.23
N VAL A 375 6.25 36.18 -52.95
CA VAL A 375 5.38 35.34 -52.12
C VAL A 375 4.31 36.23 -51.51
N THR A 376 3.05 35.79 -51.58
CA THR A 376 1.93 36.49 -50.95
C THR A 376 1.66 35.86 -49.59
N ILE A 377 1.65 36.68 -48.54
CA ILE A 377 1.32 36.28 -47.17
C ILE A 377 -0.20 36.29 -46.97
N PHE A 378 -0.70 35.52 -46.00
CA PHE A 378 -2.14 35.31 -45.79
C PHE A 378 -2.90 36.61 -45.46
N THR A 379 -2.34 37.43 -44.58
CA THR A 379 -2.90 38.75 -44.25
C THR A 379 -1.81 39.70 -43.75
N MET A 380 -2.05 41.01 -43.87
CA MET A 380 -1.15 42.03 -43.34
C MET A 380 -1.03 41.89 -41.81
N ILE A 381 0.18 42.12 -41.31
CA ILE A 381 0.49 41.99 -39.90
C ILE A 381 0.43 43.38 -39.25
N PRO A 382 -0.38 43.58 -38.19
CA PRO A 382 -0.56 44.90 -37.60
C PRO A 382 0.66 45.41 -36.81
N ASN A 383 1.60 44.54 -36.44
CA ASN A 383 2.83 44.86 -35.71
C ASN A 383 4.03 44.10 -36.33
N SER A 384 5.15 44.78 -36.61
CA SER A 384 6.33 44.25 -37.31
C SER A 384 7.16 43.20 -36.53
N ARG A 385 6.54 42.42 -35.65
CA ARG A 385 7.17 41.43 -34.77
C ARG A 385 6.24 40.25 -34.43
N ALA A 386 5.42 39.81 -35.37
CA ALA A 386 4.55 38.65 -35.19
C ALA A 386 4.96 37.50 -36.11
N MET A 387 4.57 36.28 -35.73
CA MET A 387 4.70 35.10 -36.57
C MET A 387 3.34 34.78 -37.19
N GLN A 388 3.29 34.66 -38.50
CA GLN A 388 2.11 34.22 -39.22
C GLN A 388 2.31 32.81 -39.75
N TYR A 389 1.30 31.95 -39.63
CA TYR A 389 1.29 30.62 -40.22
C TYR A 389 0.07 30.45 -41.10
N TRP A 390 0.23 29.84 -42.27
CA TRP A 390 -0.89 29.54 -43.15
C TRP A 390 -0.66 28.29 -43.99
N VAL A 391 -1.77 27.73 -44.48
CA VAL A 391 -1.80 26.62 -45.43
C VAL A 391 -2.70 26.99 -46.60
N THR A 392 -2.35 26.52 -47.79
CA THR A 392 -3.09 26.78 -49.03
C THR A 392 -3.96 25.59 -49.41
N SER A 393 -4.91 25.78 -50.33
CA SER A 393 -5.87 24.75 -50.75
C SER A 393 -5.25 23.45 -51.30
N ASN A 394 -3.98 23.45 -51.70
CA ASN A 394 -3.24 22.26 -52.16
C ASN A 394 -1.94 22.04 -51.35
N SER A 395 -2.01 22.24 -50.03
CA SER A 395 -0.87 22.09 -49.11
C SER A 395 -0.50 20.64 -48.81
N THR A 396 -1.13 19.63 -49.42
CA THR A 396 -0.77 18.23 -49.13
C THR A 396 0.56 17.86 -49.79
N CYS A 397 1.44 17.19 -49.05
CA CYS A 397 2.74 16.81 -49.59
C CYS A 397 2.59 15.74 -50.69
N PRO A 398 3.40 15.79 -51.76
CA PRO A 398 3.31 14.81 -52.84
C PRO A 398 3.48 13.37 -52.35
N GLY A 399 2.46 12.53 -52.57
CA GLY A 399 2.49 11.10 -52.23
C GLY A 399 2.28 10.77 -50.75
N ASN A 400 1.95 11.75 -49.90
CA ASN A 400 1.65 11.51 -48.48
C ASN A 400 0.46 12.34 -48.00
N THR A 401 -0.68 11.67 -47.79
CA THR A 401 -1.95 12.28 -47.33
C THR A 401 -1.88 12.79 -45.89
N ARG A 402 -0.95 12.29 -45.08
CA ARG A 402 -0.77 12.68 -43.67
C ARG A 402 0.22 13.83 -43.48
N CYS A 403 0.69 14.41 -44.58
CA CYS A 403 1.68 15.47 -44.60
C CYS A 403 1.08 16.77 -45.16
N GLN A 404 1.37 17.89 -44.48
CA GLN A 404 0.95 19.22 -44.86
C GLN A 404 2.16 20.16 -44.99
N VAL A 405 2.12 21.00 -46.02
CA VAL A 405 3.07 22.08 -46.28
C VAL A 405 2.54 23.32 -45.58
N VAL A 406 3.14 23.63 -44.43
CA VAL A 406 2.85 24.82 -43.64
C VAL A 406 3.84 25.91 -44.00
N GLN A 407 3.33 27.09 -44.31
CA GLN A 407 4.13 28.28 -44.55
C GLN A 407 4.14 29.14 -43.28
N ALA A 408 5.28 29.74 -42.98
CA ALA A 408 5.41 30.67 -41.87
C ALA A 408 6.15 31.94 -42.30
N PHE A 409 5.74 33.08 -41.74
CA PHE A 409 6.39 34.37 -41.96
C PHE A 409 6.68 35.04 -40.62
N GLU A 410 7.95 35.27 -40.37
CA GLU A 410 8.49 35.99 -39.23
C GLU A 410 8.69 37.45 -39.62
N SER A 411 7.73 38.29 -39.23
CA SER A 411 7.81 39.72 -39.51
C SER A 411 8.83 40.41 -38.62
N SER A 412 9.66 41.26 -39.22
CA SER A 412 10.73 41.98 -38.54
C SER A 412 11.17 43.17 -39.39
N ASP A 413 11.38 44.31 -38.73
CA ASP A 413 11.95 45.51 -39.38
C ASP A 413 13.42 45.32 -39.78
N THR A 414 14.13 44.39 -39.14
CA THR A 414 15.59 44.24 -39.26
C THR A 414 16.02 42.90 -39.84
N ASP A 415 15.35 41.81 -39.49
CA ASP A 415 15.72 40.47 -39.93
C ASP A 415 14.50 39.57 -40.15
N PRO A 416 13.77 39.77 -41.25
CA PRO A 416 12.56 39.02 -41.58
C PRO A 416 12.87 37.69 -42.27
N TRP A 417 12.12 36.64 -41.92
CA TRP A 417 12.33 35.27 -42.41
C TRP A 417 11.03 34.64 -42.90
N TYR A 418 11.15 33.85 -43.97
CA TYR A 418 10.08 33.02 -44.52
C TYR A 418 10.45 31.55 -44.40
N TYR A 419 9.50 30.72 -44.00
CA TYR A 419 9.69 29.30 -43.82
C TYR A 419 8.67 28.51 -44.63
N LYS A 420 9.13 27.39 -45.18
CA LYS A 420 8.29 26.39 -45.83
C LYS A 420 8.59 25.03 -45.25
N CYS A 421 7.60 24.44 -44.60
CA CYS A 421 7.77 23.26 -43.76
C CYS A 421 6.84 22.14 -44.16
N ASN A 422 7.38 20.96 -44.40
CA ASN A 422 6.63 19.72 -44.56
C ASN A 422 6.47 19.07 -43.19
N ILE A 423 5.26 19.08 -42.64
CA ILE A 423 4.92 18.46 -41.36
C ILE A 423 4.14 17.19 -41.63
N THR A 424 4.63 16.05 -41.14
CA THR A 424 4.00 14.74 -41.34
C THR A 424 3.65 14.12 -40.01
N VAL A 425 2.37 13.82 -39.79
CA VAL A 425 1.93 13.03 -38.64
C VAL A 425 1.88 11.55 -39.04
N GLY A 426 2.73 10.75 -38.41
CA GLY A 426 2.86 9.31 -38.69
C GLY A 426 1.65 8.49 -38.28
N ILE A 427 1.71 7.19 -38.54
CA ILE A 427 0.73 6.22 -38.03
C ILE A 427 0.99 5.93 -36.55
N THR A 428 -0.04 5.45 -35.84
CA THR A 428 0.13 4.92 -34.49
C THR A 428 0.94 3.63 -34.55
N LEU A 429 2.09 3.61 -33.88
CA LEU A 429 2.98 2.47 -33.73
C LEU A 429 2.62 1.70 -32.46
N GLY A 430 2.84 0.38 -32.44
CA GLY A 430 2.61 -0.44 -31.24
C GLY A 430 1.14 -0.68 -30.88
N ASP A 431 0.22 -0.45 -31.83
CA ASP A 431 -1.23 -0.58 -31.65
C ASP A 431 -1.83 -1.72 -32.49
N ALA A 432 -1.59 -2.98 -32.10
CA ALA A 432 -2.03 -4.15 -32.86
C ALA A 432 -3.57 -4.30 -32.95
N GLN A 433 -4.31 -3.64 -32.05
CA GLN A 433 -5.77 -3.70 -31.96
C GLN A 433 -6.45 -2.48 -32.58
N ASN A 434 -5.70 -1.51 -33.12
CA ASN A 434 -6.20 -0.25 -33.66
C ASN A 434 -7.07 0.55 -32.66
N LEU A 435 -6.70 0.52 -31.38
CA LEU A 435 -7.41 1.25 -30.32
C LEU A 435 -7.15 2.75 -30.43
N SER A 436 -5.89 3.15 -30.55
CA SER A 436 -5.45 4.55 -30.68
C SER A 436 -5.19 4.91 -32.14
N TYR A 437 -5.98 4.35 -33.06
CA TYR A 437 -5.86 4.59 -34.49
C TYR A 437 -6.20 6.05 -34.83
N VAL A 438 -5.24 6.76 -35.43
CA VAL A 438 -5.41 8.11 -35.96
C VAL A 438 -5.58 8.03 -37.48
N SER A 439 -6.76 8.43 -37.97
CA SER A 439 -7.09 8.43 -39.40
C SER A 439 -6.19 9.37 -40.21
N ASP A 440 -6.09 9.16 -41.52
CA ASP A 440 -5.30 10.04 -42.41
C ASP A 440 -5.83 11.47 -42.40
N GLU A 441 -7.15 11.64 -42.34
CA GLU A 441 -7.80 12.95 -42.24
C GLU A 441 -7.45 13.64 -40.91
N MET A 442 -7.54 12.94 -39.78
CA MET A 442 -7.17 13.51 -38.48
C MET A 442 -5.69 13.90 -38.44
N ALA A 443 -4.82 13.07 -39.00
CA ALA A 443 -3.39 13.35 -39.11
C ALA A 443 -3.11 14.56 -40.01
N GLN A 444 -3.84 14.69 -41.12
CA GLN A 444 -3.76 15.82 -42.04
C GLN A 444 -4.18 17.13 -41.36
N ILE A 445 -5.29 17.11 -40.61
CA ILE A 445 -5.77 18.25 -39.83
C ILE A 445 -4.74 18.62 -38.75
N ALA A 446 -4.22 17.63 -38.01
CA ALA A 446 -3.20 17.85 -36.99
C ALA A 446 -1.92 18.49 -37.54
N ALA A 447 -1.42 17.99 -38.69
CA ALA A 447 -0.20 18.49 -39.34
C ALA A 447 -0.26 19.99 -39.72
N SER A 448 -1.47 20.52 -39.90
CA SER A 448 -1.70 21.92 -40.27
C SER A 448 -2.37 22.75 -39.16
N ALA A 449 -2.62 22.15 -37.98
CA ALA A 449 -3.49 22.70 -36.94
C ALA A 449 -3.13 24.14 -36.51
N ILE A 450 -1.85 24.50 -36.51
CA ILE A 450 -1.39 25.86 -36.15
C ILE A 450 -1.97 26.95 -37.07
N ALA A 451 -2.22 26.62 -38.33
CA ALA A 451 -2.78 27.53 -39.33
C ALA A 451 -4.31 27.42 -39.45
N GLN A 452 -4.93 26.42 -38.82
CA GLN A 452 -6.35 26.14 -38.98
C GLN A 452 -7.21 27.14 -38.18
N THR A 453 -8.28 27.63 -38.80
CA THR A 453 -9.32 28.45 -38.15
C THR A 453 -10.70 27.81 -38.25
N GLY A 454 -10.79 26.59 -38.81
CA GLY A 454 -12.06 25.95 -39.18
C GLY A 454 -12.71 26.52 -40.44
N PHE A 455 -12.20 27.62 -40.97
CA PHE A 455 -12.68 28.27 -42.18
C PHE A 455 -11.53 28.53 -43.13
N VAL A 456 -11.85 28.64 -44.42
CA VAL A 456 -10.91 29.06 -45.47
C VAL A 456 -11.41 30.35 -46.11
N ASP A 457 -10.49 31.15 -46.62
CA ASP A 457 -10.81 32.34 -47.39
C ASP A 457 -11.28 32.01 -48.83
N GLY A 458 -11.47 33.05 -49.64
CA GLY A 458 -11.92 32.90 -51.03
C GLY A 458 -10.94 32.17 -51.95
N ASP A 459 -9.65 32.13 -51.59
CA ASP A 459 -8.57 31.44 -52.29
C ASP A 459 -8.32 30.03 -51.72
N GLY A 460 -9.08 29.66 -50.69
CA GLY A 460 -8.99 28.37 -50.01
C GLY A 460 -7.83 28.28 -49.04
N GLU A 461 -7.30 29.40 -48.56
CA GLU A 461 -6.25 29.49 -47.57
C GLU A 461 -6.82 29.65 -46.16
N THR A 462 -6.08 29.18 -45.15
CA THR A 462 -6.36 29.46 -43.74
C THR A 462 -5.06 29.77 -43.04
N GLY A 463 -5.10 30.72 -42.11
CA GLY A 463 -3.92 31.10 -41.34
C GLY A 463 -4.25 31.85 -40.06
N ASN A 464 -3.25 31.93 -39.20
CA ASN A 464 -3.30 32.62 -37.91
C ASN A 464 -2.05 33.49 -37.72
N ILE A 465 -2.18 34.55 -36.91
CA ILE A 465 -1.08 35.40 -36.48
C ILE A 465 -0.90 35.23 -34.97
N TYR A 466 0.32 34.93 -34.55
CA TYR A 466 0.70 34.81 -33.15
C TYR A 466 1.59 35.97 -32.71
N PRO A 467 1.26 36.64 -31.60
CA PRO A 467 2.09 37.72 -31.07
C PRO A 467 3.41 37.17 -30.51
N PRO A 468 4.47 38.00 -30.41
CA PRO A 468 5.81 37.54 -30.02
C PRO A 468 5.89 37.03 -28.58
N GLU A 469 4.92 37.40 -27.74
CA GLU A 469 4.81 36.91 -26.35
C GLU A 469 4.11 35.56 -26.24
N SER A 470 3.49 35.06 -27.33
CA SER A 470 2.99 33.69 -27.40
C SER A 470 4.14 32.73 -27.67
N PRO A 471 4.15 31.51 -27.09
CA PRO A 471 5.13 30.48 -27.41
C PRO A 471 5.23 30.16 -28.91
N TRP A 472 4.14 30.36 -29.65
CA TRP A 472 4.07 30.11 -31.09
C TRP A 472 4.47 31.32 -31.95
N GLY A 473 4.62 32.49 -31.34
CA GLY A 473 4.98 33.74 -32.02
C GLY A 473 6.42 34.19 -31.81
N VAL A 474 7.21 33.45 -31.03
CA VAL A 474 8.60 33.80 -30.72
C VAL A 474 9.45 33.80 -32.02
N PRO A 475 10.22 34.86 -32.28
CA PRO A 475 11.16 34.92 -33.40
C PRO A 475 12.18 33.77 -33.36
N LEU A 476 12.45 33.14 -34.51
CA LEU A 476 13.38 32.01 -34.63
C LEU A 476 14.61 32.35 -35.48
N GLU A 477 14.72 33.58 -35.98
CA GLU A 477 15.93 34.13 -36.61
C GLU A 477 16.49 33.29 -37.76
N GLY A 478 15.60 32.63 -38.51
CA GLY A 478 15.94 31.79 -39.65
C GLY A 478 16.30 30.33 -39.31
N ASP A 479 16.16 29.90 -38.05
CA ASP A 479 16.41 28.50 -37.67
C ASP A 479 15.26 27.58 -38.13
N ALA A 480 15.49 26.91 -39.26
CA ALA A 480 14.53 25.98 -39.84
C ALA A 480 14.26 24.75 -38.95
N SER A 481 15.23 24.30 -38.15
CA SER A 481 15.06 23.13 -37.30
C SER A 481 14.15 23.44 -36.12
N LEU A 482 14.34 24.60 -35.48
CA LEU A 482 13.46 25.07 -34.42
C LEU A 482 12.06 25.38 -34.94
N MET A 483 11.94 25.95 -36.14
CA MET A 483 10.63 26.19 -36.77
C MET A 483 9.89 24.87 -36.99
N GLY A 484 10.57 23.87 -37.55
CA GLY A 484 9.98 22.55 -37.76
C GLY A 484 9.61 21.83 -36.46
N SER A 485 10.46 21.93 -35.44
CA SER A 485 10.17 21.39 -34.10
C SER A 485 8.96 22.05 -33.47
N SER A 486 8.82 23.38 -33.58
CA SER A 486 7.66 24.13 -33.09
C SER A 486 6.38 23.69 -33.78
N LEU A 487 6.37 23.64 -35.12
CA LEU A 487 5.21 23.19 -35.91
C LEU A 487 4.82 21.74 -35.61
N SER A 488 5.81 20.85 -35.50
CA SER A 488 5.61 19.44 -35.17
C SER A 488 5.12 19.24 -33.73
N THR A 489 5.57 20.08 -32.80
CA THR A 489 5.09 20.12 -31.41
C THR A 489 3.64 20.57 -31.37
N PHE A 490 3.24 21.57 -32.16
CA PHE A 490 1.84 21.98 -32.27
C PHE A 490 0.96 20.84 -32.81
N ALA A 491 1.43 20.16 -33.87
CA ALA A 491 0.71 19.04 -34.47
C ALA A 491 0.52 17.88 -33.50
N ILE A 492 1.57 17.50 -32.75
CA ILE A 492 1.47 16.48 -31.70
C ILE A 492 0.65 16.98 -30.52
N GLY A 493 0.73 18.26 -30.16
CA GLY A 493 -0.13 18.88 -29.15
C GLY A 493 -1.61 18.78 -29.48
N ALA A 494 -1.98 18.86 -30.77
CA ALA A 494 -3.35 18.62 -31.18
C ALA A 494 -3.77 17.17 -30.87
N ILE A 495 -2.92 16.20 -31.19
CA ILE A 495 -3.15 14.78 -30.90
C ILE A 495 -3.18 14.49 -29.39
N ASP A 496 -2.28 15.10 -28.62
CA ASP A 496 -2.23 15.00 -27.16
C ASP A 496 -3.50 15.58 -26.53
N GLY A 497 -3.90 16.81 -26.92
CA GLY A 497 -5.14 17.41 -26.46
C GLY A 497 -6.37 16.57 -26.83
N ALA A 498 -6.40 15.96 -28.01
CA ALA A 498 -7.43 14.98 -28.36
C ALA A 498 -7.38 13.74 -27.46
N SER A 499 -6.20 13.26 -27.10
CA SER A 499 -6.06 12.11 -26.19
C SER A 499 -6.59 12.36 -24.78
N VAL A 500 -6.64 13.62 -24.35
CA VAL A 500 -7.15 14.03 -23.03
C VAL A 500 -8.63 14.41 -23.07
N GLN A 501 -9.06 15.06 -24.15
CA GLN A 501 -10.35 15.72 -24.24
C GLN A 501 -11.38 14.93 -25.06
N ASN A 502 -10.96 14.08 -26.00
CA ASN A 502 -11.92 13.27 -26.76
C ASN A 502 -12.68 12.31 -25.85
N LYS A 503 -13.82 11.84 -26.35
CA LYS A 503 -14.60 10.80 -25.68
C LYS A 503 -13.75 9.54 -25.50
N PHE A 504 -13.80 8.97 -24.31
CA PHE A 504 -13.14 7.69 -24.02
C PHE A 504 -14.01 6.51 -24.45
N ALA A 505 -13.35 5.45 -24.88
CA ALA A 505 -13.92 4.15 -25.21
C ALA A 505 -13.26 3.07 -24.34
N TRP A 506 -13.82 1.86 -24.36
CA TRP A 506 -13.38 0.77 -23.48
C TRP A 506 -13.08 -0.49 -24.29
N TYR A 507 -12.06 -1.23 -23.88
CA TYR A 507 -11.74 -2.55 -24.42
C TYR A 507 -11.44 -3.55 -23.30
N ASP A 508 -11.63 -4.84 -23.56
CA ASP A 508 -11.29 -5.90 -22.62
C ASP A 508 -9.77 -6.09 -22.55
N GLY A 509 -9.19 -5.87 -21.38
CA GLY A 509 -7.75 -5.89 -21.18
C GLY A 509 -7.33 -6.00 -19.72
N MET A 510 -6.15 -5.47 -19.42
CA MET A 510 -5.60 -5.40 -18.06
C MET A 510 -5.76 -3.97 -17.54
N THR A 511 -6.85 -3.70 -16.84
CA THR A 511 -7.18 -2.40 -16.24
C THR A 511 -6.14 -2.00 -15.19
N PRO A 512 -5.53 -0.81 -15.32
CA PRO A 512 -4.70 -0.26 -14.26
C PRO A 512 -5.60 0.19 -13.11
N SER A 513 -5.22 -0.18 -11.89
CA SER A 513 -5.97 0.06 -10.66
C SER A 513 -5.02 0.59 -9.58
N PRO A 514 -5.48 1.48 -8.69
CA PRO A 514 -4.67 1.91 -7.56
C PRO A 514 -4.26 0.71 -6.70
N GLY A 515 -2.96 0.58 -6.48
CA GLY A 515 -2.39 -0.39 -5.53
C GLY A 515 -2.16 0.23 -4.16
N VAL A 516 -1.92 -0.61 -3.16
CA VAL A 516 -1.44 -0.16 -1.84
C VAL A 516 -0.07 -0.73 -1.52
N VAL A 517 0.80 0.06 -0.90
CA VAL A 517 2.11 -0.38 -0.43
C VAL A 517 2.15 -0.34 1.10
N LEU A 518 2.84 -1.31 1.70
CA LEU A 518 3.05 -1.33 3.15
C LEU A 518 4.16 -0.35 3.51
N GLU A 519 3.79 0.73 4.20
CA GLU A 519 4.72 1.70 4.73
C GLU A 519 4.86 1.55 6.25
N VAL A 520 6.11 1.42 6.70
CA VAL A 520 6.42 1.42 8.14
C VAL A 520 6.79 2.85 8.52
N GLY A 521 5.79 3.68 8.84
CA GLY A 521 5.98 5.10 9.11
C GLY A 521 6.93 5.39 10.27
N HIS A 522 6.97 4.53 11.29
CA HIS A 522 7.85 4.68 12.46
C HIS A 522 8.79 3.49 12.65
N GLN A 523 9.71 3.27 11.70
CA GLN A 523 10.63 2.12 11.72
C GLN A 523 11.40 1.97 13.05
N LYS A 524 11.91 3.08 13.60
CA LYS A 524 12.64 3.05 14.89
C LYS A 524 11.74 2.58 16.03
N LEU A 525 10.50 3.07 16.08
CA LEU A 525 9.54 2.70 17.12
C LEU A 525 9.12 1.23 16.98
N PHE A 526 8.89 0.76 15.75
CA PHE A 526 8.56 -0.65 15.46
C PHE A 526 9.63 -1.60 16.00
N TYR A 527 10.89 -1.40 15.63
CA TYR A 527 11.99 -2.24 16.12
C TYR A 527 12.25 -2.05 17.62
N ALA A 528 12.09 -0.83 18.15
CA ALA A 528 12.25 -0.56 19.57
C ALA A 528 11.23 -1.32 20.42
N ILE A 529 9.95 -1.38 20.01
CA ILE A 529 8.92 -2.11 20.75
C ILE A 529 9.22 -3.62 20.76
N LEU A 530 9.53 -4.22 19.61
CA LEU A 530 9.86 -5.64 19.51
C LEU A 530 11.12 -6.01 20.30
N GLY A 531 12.15 -5.16 20.21
CA GLY A 531 13.39 -5.29 20.97
C GLY A 531 13.14 -5.15 22.48
N ALA A 532 12.33 -4.17 22.89
CA ALA A 532 11.99 -3.96 24.29
C ALA A 532 11.19 -5.14 24.89
N ILE A 533 10.24 -5.71 24.14
CA ILE A 533 9.48 -6.89 24.57
C ILE A 533 10.41 -8.09 24.78
N THR A 534 11.24 -8.40 23.77
CA THR A 534 12.16 -9.55 23.82
C THR A 534 13.25 -9.38 24.88
N GLY A 535 13.79 -8.16 25.00
CA GLY A 535 14.82 -7.80 25.98
C GLY A 535 14.28 -7.78 27.41
N ALA A 536 13.09 -7.21 27.64
CA ALA A 536 12.45 -7.22 28.96
C ALA A 536 12.11 -8.65 29.40
N HIS A 537 11.62 -9.50 28.49
CA HIS A 537 11.36 -10.90 28.80
C HIS A 537 12.64 -11.63 29.24
N LEU A 538 13.76 -11.45 28.52
CA LEU A 538 15.06 -12.01 28.91
C LEU A 538 15.54 -11.48 30.26
N PHE A 539 15.45 -10.17 30.46
CA PHE A 539 15.87 -9.51 31.69
C PHE A 539 15.10 -10.04 32.90
N PHE A 540 13.77 -10.13 32.82
CA PHE A 540 12.96 -10.69 33.90
C PHE A 540 13.24 -12.17 34.14
N LEU A 541 13.48 -12.95 33.07
CA LEU A 541 13.90 -14.34 33.21
C LEU A 541 15.19 -14.47 34.03
N LEU A 542 16.22 -13.70 33.69
CA LEU A 542 17.51 -13.71 34.38
C LEU A 542 17.37 -13.24 35.84
N LEU A 543 16.60 -12.17 36.07
CA LEU A 543 16.33 -11.64 37.40
C LEU A 543 15.60 -12.66 38.28
N VAL A 544 14.54 -13.27 37.76
CA VAL A 544 13.76 -14.30 38.46
C VAL A 544 14.64 -15.51 38.76
N ALA A 545 15.42 -15.98 37.79
CA ALA A 545 16.31 -17.13 37.98
C ALA A 545 17.36 -16.86 39.08
N TYR A 546 17.94 -15.66 39.09
CA TYR A 546 18.89 -15.23 40.12
C TYR A 546 18.24 -15.16 41.50
N LEU A 547 17.08 -14.50 41.62
CA LEU A 547 16.37 -14.36 42.90
C LEU A 547 15.85 -15.71 43.40
N ALA A 548 15.25 -16.51 42.52
CA ALA A 548 14.71 -17.82 42.86
C ALA A 548 15.80 -18.85 43.22
N ASN A 549 17.05 -18.65 42.82
CA ASN A 549 18.15 -19.51 43.25
C ASN A 549 18.54 -19.31 44.73
N SER A 550 18.23 -18.14 45.31
CA SER A 550 18.54 -17.84 46.72
C SER A 550 17.67 -18.62 47.73
N VAL A 551 16.55 -19.17 47.27
CA VAL A 551 15.53 -19.83 48.10
C VAL A 551 15.09 -21.12 47.42
N LYS A 552 14.79 -22.14 48.21
CA LYS A 552 14.25 -23.37 47.65
C LYS A 552 12.83 -23.12 47.10
N VAL A 553 12.68 -23.19 45.78
CA VAL A 553 11.36 -23.11 45.12
C VAL A 553 10.52 -24.29 45.62
N GLY A 554 9.39 -23.97 46.24
CA GLY A 554 8.44 -24.96 46.73
C GLY A 554 7.66 -25.61 45.59
N PRO A 555 6.99 -26.74 45.86
CA PRO A 555 6.36 -27.55 44.83
C PRO A 555 5.16 -26.83 44.18
N GLU A 556 4.95 -27.06 42.88
CA GLU A 556 3.87 -26.43 42.10
C GLU A 556 2.54 -27.19 42.17
N GLY A 557 2.58 -28.51 42.36
CA GLY A 557 1.38 -29.35 42.40
C GLY A 557 0.49 -29.04 43.60
N ALA A 558 -0.83 -29.02 43.39
CA ALA A 558 -1.81 -28.73 44.45
C ALA A 558 -1.69 -29.70 45.64
N LEU A 559 -1.45 -30.99 45.37
CA LEU A 559 -1.28 -32.01 46.41
C LEU A 559 -0.01 -31.79 47.24
N SER A 560 1.11 -31.53 46.58
CA SER A 560 2.39 -31.25 47.24
C SER A 560 2.38 -29.92 48.00
N MET A 561 1.66 -28.92 47.49
CA MET A 561 1.41 -27.67 48.18
C MET A 561 0.54 -27.90 49.43
N ALA A 562 -0.53 -28.70 49.32
CA ALA A 562 -1.37 -29.05 50.45
C ALA A 562 -0.58 -29.79 51.55
N LEU A 563 0.33 -30.70 51.17
CA LEU A 563 1.22 -31.37 52.12
C LEU A 563 2.16 -30.38 52.84
N LEU A 564 2.66 -29.37 52.14
CA LEU A 564 3.51 -28.33 52.72
C LEU A 564 2.72 -27.39 53.67
N LEU A 565 1.43 -27.18 53.38
CA LEU A 565 0.53 -26.35 54.19
C LEU A 565 -0.22 -27.10 55.29
N ARG A 566 -0.15 -28.44 55.31
CA ARG A 566 -0.90 -29.28 56.26
C ARG A 566 -0.72 -28.88 57.73
N PRO A 567 0.50 -28.60 58.25
CA PRO A 567 0.66 -28.18 59.64
C PRO A 567 -0.08 -26.88 59.99
N ILE A 568 -0.25 -26.01 59.00
CA ILE A 568 -0.99 -24.75 59.14
C ILE A 568 -2.49 -25.02 59.13
N ALA A 569 -2.94 -25.87 58.21
CA ALA A 569 -4.34 -26.27 58.10
C ALA A 569 -4.82 -26.98 59.37
N ASP A 570 -4.05 -27.93 59.89
CA ASP A 570 -4.38 -28.69 61.10
C ASP A 570 -4.44 -27.76 62.34
N ALA A 571 -3.54 -26.77 62.44
CA ALA A 571 -3.57 -25.77 63.51
C ALA A 571 -4.76 -24.81 63.42
N LEU A 572 -5.18 -24.43 62.20
CA LEU A 572 -6.37 -23.60 61.98
C LEU A 572 -7.67 -24.37 62.23
N ASP A 573 -7.70 -25.66 61.86
CA ASP A 573 -8.83 -26.55 62.09
C ASP A 573 -9.10 -26.72 63.60
N GLY A 574 -8.04 -26.83 64.41
CA GLY A 574 -8.14 -26.86 65.87
C GLY A 574 -8.72 -25.59 66.51
N VAL A 575 -8.70 -24.44 65.83
CA VAL A 575 -9.23 -23.16 66.34
C VAL A 575 -10.70 -22.95 65.97
N SER A 576 -11.16 -23.48 64.83
CA SER A 576 -12.51 -23.21 64.33
C SER A 576 -13.39 -24.44 64.11
N GLY A 577 -12.85 -25.64 64.34
CA GLY A 577 -13.52 -26.91 64.06
C GLY A 577 -13.93 -27.04 62.60
N GLY A 578 -13.09 -26.57 61.68
CA GLY A 578 -13.31 -26.60 60.24
C GLY A 578 -14.36 -25.63 59.70
N LYS A 579 -14.98 -24.78 60.54
CA LYS A 579 -16.02 -23.83 60.12
C LYS A 579 -15.48 -22.41 59.95
N GLU A 580 -16.03 -21.69 58.97
CA GLU A 580 -15.68 -20.29 58.71
C GLU A 580 -16.35 -19.34 59.73
N ASN A 581 -15.75 -19.25 60.92
CA ASN A 581 -16.23 -18.43 62.03
C ASN A 581 -15.36 -17.17 62.22
N GLN A 582 -15.82 -16.20 63.01
CA GLN A 582 -15.05 -14.99 63.33
C GLN A 582 -13.68 -15.34 63.94
N ALA A 583 -13.64 -16.37 64.79
CA ALA A 583 -12.40 -16.91 65.35
C ALA A 583 -11.39 -17.39 64.28
N LEU A 584 -11.87 -17.99 63.18
CA LEU A 584 -11.01 -18.39 62.05
C LEU A 584 -10.48 -17.17 61.30
N LYS A 585 -11.33 -16.15 61.09
CA LYS A 585 -10.93 -14.90 60.42
C LYS A 585 -9.89 -14.14 61.23
N ASP A 586 -10.06 -14.09 62.54
CA ASP A 586 -9.11 -13.45 63.46
C ASP A 586 -7.80 -14.26 63.56
N ALA A 587 -7.87 -15.59 63.63
CA ALA A 587 -6.69 -16.45 63.55
C ALA A 587 -5.93 -16.26 62.23
N LYS A 588 -6.64 -16.26 61.09
CA LYS A 588 -6.05 -15.98 59.76
C LYS A 588 -5.42 -14.59 59.65
N LYS A 589 -5.82 -13.63 60.49
CA LYS A 589 -5.29 -12.25 60.46
C LYS A 589 -4.14 -12.03 61.45
N ASN A 590 -4.09 -12.81 62.52
CA ASN A 590 -3.13 -12.63 63.61
C ASN A 590 -1.98 -13.62 63.56
N THR A 591 -2.15 -14.79 62.94
CA THR A 591 -1.09 -15.77 62.79
C THR A 591 -0.11 -15.35 61.70
N MET A 592 1.16 -15.23 62.10
CA MET A 592 2.24 -14.88 61.21
C MET A 592 2.99 -16.13 60.79
N ILE A 593 3.42 -16.19 59.54
CA ILE A 593 4.14 -17.33 58.98
C ILE A 593 5.38 -16.88 58.22
N ARG A 594 6.41 -17.73 58.19
CA ARG A 594 7.62 -17.49 57.42
C ARG A 594 8.09 -18.77 56.75
N TYR A 595 8.54 -18.65 55.50
CA TYR A 595 9.19 -19.75 54.81
C TYR A 595 10.69 -19.76 55.12
N GLU A 596 11.16 -20.71 55.92
CA GLU A 596 12.55 -20.72 56.36
C GLU A 596 13.16 -22.12 56.38
N LYS A 597 14.50 -22.14 56.35
CA LYS A 597 15.28 -23.36 56.42
C LYS A 597 15.35 -23.84 57.88
N GLY A 598 14.76 -25.00 58.15
CA GLY A 598 14.83 -25.63 59.45
C GLY A 598 16.24 -26.14 59.80
N PRO A 599 16.51 -26.47 61.08
CA PRO A 599 17.82 -26.94 61.55
C PRO A 599 18.28 -28.25 60.88
N ASN A 600 17.33 -29.03 60.38
CA ASN A 600 17.49 -30.26 59.60
C ASN A 600 17.73 -29.99 58.09
N GLY A 601 17.98 -28.73 57.70
CA GLY A 601 18.25 -28.31 56.32
C GLY A 601 17.02 -28.32 55.39
N LYS A 602 15.86 -28.74 55.88
CA LYS A 602 14.60 -28.77 55.14
C LYS A 602 13.88 -27.44 55.25
N TRP A 603 13.44 -26.89 54.13
CA TRP A 603 12.58 -25.71 54.09
C TRP A 603 11.16 -26.07 54.53
N LYS A 604 10.60 -25.26 55.43
CA LYS A 604 9.24 -25.42 55.95
C LYS A 604 8.59 -24.06 56.18
N VAL A 605 7.27 -24.02 56.21
CA VAL A 605 6.53 -22.84 56.65
C VAL A 605 6.36 -22.94 58.16
N ASN A 606 6.97 -22.03 58.91
CA ASN A 606 6.86 -21.97 60.36
C ASN A 606 5.82 -20.91 60.75
N MET A 607 4.92 -21.26 61.67
CA MET A 607 4.07 -20.32 62.39
C MET A 607 4.90 -19.61 63.47
N CYS A 608 4.65 -18.31 63.65
CA CYS A 608 5.39 -17.40 64.51
C CYS A 608 4.48 -16.66 65.49
#